data_AF-A0A8T7EMT8-F1
#
_entry.id   AF-A0A8T7EMT8-F1
#
_cell.length_a   1.000
_cell.length_b   1.000
_cell.length_c   1.000
_cell.angle_alpha   90.00
_cell.angle_beta   90.00
_cell.angle_gamma   90.00
#
_symmetry.space_group_name_H-M   'P 1'
#
loop_
_entity.id
_entity.type
_entity.pdbx_description
1 polymer ?
#
loop_
_entity_poly.entity_id
_entity_poly.type
_entity_poly.pdbx_seq_one_letter_code
_entity_poly.pdbx_strand_id
1 'polypeptide(L)'
;MENPASSSPGLAFLLATIATFGEEPDTYNWLAFWADLAAYDVLVVDGWTEAYHGEFSGASDGDRPLVVSYASSPPAEVYFADPAPETAPTGVVVLDEACFRQIEFAGILTGTDQRAEAEALIDFMLGVEFQEDLPLQMFVFRSTPTLSAPDVFAEYAVIPEHPASIAPEVIEEKREEWIQRWTETVLR
;
A
#
# COMPACT_ATOMS: atom_id res chain seq x y z
N MET A 1 10.80 -5.13 1.66
CA MET A 1 9.88 -3.96 1.62
C MET A 1 10.39 -2.94 0.62
N GLU A 2 9.52 -2.08 0.11
CA GLU A 2 9.80 -1.15 -0.97
C GLU A 2 10.24 0.22 -0.48
N ASN A 3 11.27 0.79 -1.07
CA ASN A 3 11.80 2.09 -0.67
C ASN A 3 10.72 3.22 -0.77
N PRO A 4 10.46 3.98 0.32
CA PRO A 4 9.48 5.07 0.31
C PRO A 4 9.81 6.22 -0.64
N ALA A 5 11.06 6.33 -1.11
CA ALA A 5 11.47 7.34 -2.09
C ALA A 5 11.06 6.99 -3.52
N SER A 6 10.84 5.71 -3.83
CA SER A 6 10.51 5.22 -5.19
C SER A 6 9.18 4.49 -5.29
N SER A 7 8.62 4.04 -4.17
CA SER A 7 7.43 3.20 -4.13
C SER A 7 6.35 3.78 -3.21
N SER A 8 5.12 3.85 -3.73
CA SER A 8 3.98 4.37 -2.99
C SER A 8 3.51 3.45 -1.84
N PRO A 9 3.55 2.10 -1.92
CA PRO A 9 3.42 1.23 -0.74
C PRO A 9 4.47 1.52 0.34
N GLY A 10 5.73 1.72 -0.08
CA GLY A 10 6.83 2.09 0.81
C GLY A 10 6.55 3.39 1.56
N LEU A 11 6.09 4.41 0.81
CA LEU A 11 5.70 5.70 1.39
C LEU A 11 4.50 5.54 2.33
N ALA A 12 3.49 4.75 1.97
CA ALA A 12 2.34 4.49 2.84
C ALA A 12 2.77 3.83 4.16
N PHE A 13 3.72 2.90 4.14
CA PHE A 13 4.25 2.29 5.37
C PHE A 13 5.06 3.28 6.20
N LEU A 14 5.88 4.13 5.58
CA LEU A 14 6.55 5.24 6.29
C LEU A 14 5.51 6.13 6.99
N LEU A 15 4.46 6.56 6.28
CA LEU A 15 3.40 7.39 6.85
C LEU A 15 2.63 6.69 7.98
N ALA A 16 2.38 5.38 7.86
CA ALA A 16 1.81 4.58 8.94
C ALA A 16 2.67 4.68 10.20
N THR A 17 3.99 4.43 10.09
CA THR A 17 4.90 4.48 11.25
C THR A 17 4.95 5.86 11.90
N ILE A 18 4.90 6.94 11.11
CA ILE A 18 4.85 8.31 11.62
C ILE A 18 3.56 8.56 12.39
N ALA A 19 2.42 8.12 11.85
CA ALA A 19 1.12 8.25 12.52
C ALA A 19 1.06 7.44 13.83
N THR A 20 1.59 6.21 13.84
CA THR A 20 1.54 5.32 15.01
C THR A 20 2.50 5.76 16.12
N PHE A 21 3.76 6.05 15.79
CA PHE A 21 4.81 6.29 16.78
C PHE A 21 5.04 7.77 17.08
N GLY A 22 4.52 8.67 16.24
CA GLY A 22 4.74 10.11 16.37
C GLY A 22 6.19 10.51 16.14
N GLU A 23 6.48 11.81 16.28
CA GLU A 23 7.79 12.43 16.00
C GLU A 23 8.50 12.98 17.24
N GLU A 24 7.91 12.81 18.43
CA GLU A 24 8.39 13.43 19.65
C GLU A 24 9.82 12.93 19.97
N PRO A 25 10.79 13.84 20.19
CA PRO A 25 12.12 13.47 20.65
C PRO A 25 12.08 12.71 21.99
N ASP A 26 13.11 11.91 22.26
CA ASP A 26 13.26 11.16 23.52
C ASP A 26 12.12 10.16 23.84
N THR A 27 11.28 9.83 22.84
CA THR A 27 10.30 8.76 22.88
C THR A 27 10.66 7.64 21.90
N TYR A 28 9.97 6.50 21.97
CA TYR A 28 10.05 5.50 20.91
C TYR A 28 9.21 5.98 19.71
N ASN A 29 9.83 6.85 18.92
CA ASN A 29 9.22 7.47 17.74
C ASN A 29 9.46 6.67 16.46
N TRP A 30 8.92 7.16 15.34
CA TRP A 30 9.01 6.46 14.06
C TRP A 30 10.46 6.16 13.61
N LEU A 31 11.42 7.05 13.91
CA LEU A 31 12.82 6.79 13.56
C LEU A 31 13.45 5.69 14.41
N ALA A 32 13.12 5.60 15.69
CA ALA A 32 13.58 4.51 16.54
C ALA A 32 13.07 3.16 16.01
N PHE A 33 11.81 3.10 15.58
CA PHE A 33 11.25 1.92 14.92
C PHE A 33 12.01 1.52 13.65
N TRP A 34 12.34 2.49 12.79
CA TRP A 34 13.10 2.21 11.57
C TRP A 34 14.55 1.82 11.82
N ALA A 35 15.20 2.41 12.82
CA ALA A 35 16.54 2.02 13.24
C ALA A 35 16.56 0.56 13.74
N ASP A 36 15.54 0.15 14.49
CA ASP A 36 15.39 -1.24 14.93
C ASP A 36 15.18 -2.17 13.74
N LEU A 37 14.29 -1.83 12.78
CA LEU A 37 14.11 -2.63 11.57
C LEU A 37 15.42 -2.80 10.78
N ALA A 38 16.21 -1.73 10.64
CA ALA A 38 17.53 -1.78 10.01
C ALA A 38 18.49 -2.68 10.78
N ALA A 39 18.51 -2.60 12.11
CA ALA A 39 19.33 -3.46 12.97
C ALA A 39 18.91 -4.94 12.93
N TYR A 40 17.67 -5.23 12.55
CA TYR A 40 17.14 -6.58 12.33
C TYR A 40 17.12 -7.00 10.85
N ASP A 41 18.02 -6.44 10.04
CA ASP A 41 18.26 -6.85 8.64
C ASP A 41 17.02 -6.77 7.73
N VAL A 42 16.21 -5.73 7.90
CA VAL A 42 15.12 -5.42 6.95
C VAL A 42 15.69 -5.26 5.54
N LEU A 43 15.13 -6.00 4.58
CA LEU A 43 15.50 -5.87 3.18
C LEU A 43 14.69 -4.75 2.52
N VAL A 44 15.39 -3.78 1.94
CA VAL A 44 14.81 -2.68 1.15
C VAL A 44 15.13 -2.89 -0.33
N VAL A 45 14.11 -2.85 -1.17
CA VAL A 45 14.19 -2.92 -2.63
C VAL A 45 13.45 -1.75 -3.28
N ASP A 46 13.59 -1.55 -4.59
CA ASP A 46 13.11 -0.31 -5.24
C ASP A 46 11.59 -0.27 -5.44
N GLY A 47 10.91 -1.41 -5.49
CA GLY A 47 9.48 -1.45 -5.82
C GLY A 47 8.75 -2.70 -5.34
N TRP A 48 7.42 -2.63 -5.37
CA TRP A 48 6.53 -3.66 -4.85
C TRP A 48 6.69 -5.00 -5.54
N THR A 49 6.84 -5.00 -6.86
CA THR A 49 7.02 -6.24 -7.62
C THR A 49 8.26 -7.02 -7.16
N GLU A 50 9.37 -6.34 -6.89
CA GLU A 50 10.58 -7.00 -6.39
C GLU A 50 10.39 -7.49 -4.96
N ALA A 51 9.78 -6.67 -4.09
CA ALA A 51 9.53 -7.05 -2.71
C ALA A 51 8.61 -8.27 -2.60
N TYR A 52 7.52 -8.29 -3.38
CA TYR A 52 6.45 -9.28 -3.28
C TYR A 52 6.71 -10.51 -4.15
N HIS A 53 7.17 -10.36 -5.39
CA HIS A 53 7.41 -11.50 -6.30
C HIS A 53 8.87 -11.96 -6.37
N GLY A 54 9.81 -11.24 -5.74
CA GLY A 54 11.22 -11.61 -5.67
C GLY A 54 11.65 -12.13 -4.31
N GLU A 55 11.36 -11.36 -3.25
CA GLU A 55 11.94 -11.59 -1.92
C GLU A 55 10.99 -12.27 -0.93
N PHE A 56 9.68 -12.06 -1.09
CA PHE A 56 8.67 -12.59 -0.17
C PHE A 56 8.39 -14.08 -0.41
N SER A 57 8.58 -14.89 0.61
CA SER A 57 8.45 -16.35 0.54
C SER A 57 7.02 -16.85 0.34
N GLY A 58 6.01 -16.00 0.58
CA GLY A 58 4.60 -16.35 0.34
C GLY A 58 4.17 -16.28 -1.13
N ALA A 59 4.95 -15.61 -1.99
CA ALA A 59 4.64 -15.42 -3.40
C ALA A 59 5.82 -15.66 -4.36
N SER A 60 6.95 -16.15 -3.84
CA SER A 60 8.18 -16.41 -4.60
C SER A 60 9.09 -17.43 -3.89
N ASP A 61 10.23 -17.75 -4.51
CA ASP A 61 11.30 -18.56 -3.90
C ASP A 61 12.20 -17.75 -2.93
N GLY A 62 11.84 -16.51 -2.63
CA GLY A 62 12.54 -15.66 -1.66
C GLY A 62 12.46 -16.18 -0.22
N ASP A 63 13.25 -15.58 0.68
CA ASP A 63 13.38 -16.03 2.07
C ASP A 63 12.75 -15.10 3.10
N ARG A 64 12.13 -13.99 2.67
CA ARG A 64 11.53 -13.00 3.57
C ARG A 64 10.10 -13.41 3.92
N PRO A 65 9.78 -13.67 5.20
CA PRO A 65 8.46 -14.17 5.60
C PRO A 65 7.40 -13.07 5.75
N LEU A 66 7.80 -11.80 5.66
CA LEU A 66 6.92 -10.64 5.79
C LEU A 66 7.25 -9.64 4.68
N VAL A 67 6.20 -8.99 4.18
CA VAL A 67 6.29 -7.96 3.15
C VAL A 67 5.30 -6.85 3.44
N VAL A 68 5.64 -5.63 3.06
CA VAL A 68 4.69 -4.51 3.06
C VAL A 68 3.81 -4.67 1.83
N SER A 69 2.52 -4.88 2.02
CA SER A 69 1.57 -5.04 0.92
C SER A 69 0.18 -4.61 1.36
N TYR A 70 -0.83 -4.90 0.55
CA TYR A 70 -2.20 -4.47 0.78
C TYR A 70 -3.01 -5.52 1.53
N ALA A 71 -3.97 -5.06 2.33
CA ALA A 71 -4.95 -5.93 2.98
C ALA A 71 -5.89 -6.65 1.99
N SER A 72 -5.81 -6.30 0.71
CA SER A 72 -6.46 -6.93 -0.44
C SER A 72 -5.54 -7.85 -1.25
N SER A 73 -4.32 -8.14 -0.80
CA SER A 73 -3.43 -9.14 -1.43
C SER A 73 -3.92 -10.59 -1.31
N PRO A 74 -4.43 -11.07 -0.15
CA PRO A 74 -4.88 -12.47 -0.05
C PRO A 74 -5.95 -12.90 -1.07
N PRO A 75 -6.93 -12.04 -1.45
CA PRO A 75 -7.83 -12.35 -2.57
C PRO A 75 -7.13 -12.74 -3.88
N ALA A 76 -5.98 -12.13 -4.22
CA ALA A 76 -5.24 -12.44 -5.44
C ALA A 76 -4.66 -13.85 -5.41
N GLU A 77 -4.06 -14.20 -4.29
CA GLU A 77 -3.43 -15.49 -4.07
C GLU A 77 -4.45 -16.64 -4.14
N VAL A 78 -5.67 -16.41 -3.63
CA VAL A 78 -6.77 -17.38 -3.75
C VAL A 78 -7.32 -17.42 -5.17
N TYR A 79 -7.56 -16.26 -5.79
CA TYR A 79 -8.20 -16.16 -7.10
C TYR A 79 -7.37 -16.80 -8.22
N PHE A 80 -6.04 -16.66 -8.17
CA PHE A 80 -5.13 -17.21 -9.19
C PHE A 80 -4.64 -18.64 -8.91
N ALA A 81 -4.92 -19.21 -7.73
CA ALA A 81 -4.50 -20.56 -7.39
C ALA A 81 -5.36 -21.62 -8.11
N ASP A 82 -4.69 -22.66 -8.64
CA ASP A 82 -5.32 -23.83 -9.22
C ASP A 82 -4.72 -25.13 -8.62
N PRO A 83 -5.48 -25.89 -7.80
CA PRO A 83 -6.85 -25.60 -7.36
C PRO A 83 -6.90 -24.45 -6.34
N ALA A 84 -8.04 -23.77 -6.23
CA ALA A 84 -8.25 -22.75 -5.21
C ALA A 84 -8.11 -23.36 -3.80
N PRO A 85 -7.32 -22.74 -2.90
CA PRO A 85 -7.13 -23.25 -1.55
C PRO A 85 -8.35 -22.97 -0.68
N GLU A 86 -8.55 -23.77 0.37
CA GLU A 86 -9.64 -23.55 1.36
C GLU A 86 -9.42 -22.28 2.19
N THR A 87 -8.16 -21.86 2.36
CA THR A 87 -7.76 -20.66 3.10
C THR A 87 -6.72 -19.89 2.30
N ALA A 88 -6.71 -18.57 2.42
CA ALA A 88 -5.64 -17.77 1.82
C ALA A 88 -4.26 -18.22 2.35
N PRO A 89 -3.24 -18.32 1.46
CA PRO A 89 -1.92 -18.82 1.84
C PRO A 89 -1.13 -17.80 2.66
N THR A 90 -1.48 -16.51 2.60
CA THR A 90 -0.93 -15.46 3.46
C THR A 90 -1.99 -14.84 4.36
N GLY A 91 -1.53 -14.18 5.43
CA GLY A 91 -2.37 -13.43 6.35
C GLY A 91 -2.00 -11.95 6.36
N VAL A 92 -2.96 -11.09 6.73
CA VAL A 92 -2.75 -9.65 6.90
C VAL A 92 -2.51 -9.34 8.37
N VAL A 93 -1.42 -8.62 8.66
CA VAL A 93 -1.19 -8.07 10.00
C VAL A 93 -1.94 -6.75 10.12
N VAL A 94 -3.01 -6.73 10.91
CA VAL A 94 -3.80 -5.53 11.20
C VAL A 94 -3.60 -5.14 12.65
N LEU A 95 -3.19 -3.90 12.86
CA LEU A 95 -3.09 -3.26 14.17
C LEU A 95 -3.74 -1.88 14.08
N ASP A 96 -4.33 -1.43 15.20
CA ASP A 96 -4.90 -0.09 15.29
C ASP A 96 -3.84 0.96 14.96
N GLU A 97 -4.23 1.91 14.13
CA GLU A 97 -3.42 3.05 13.70
C GLU A 97 -2.10 2.66 13.02
N ALA A 98 -2.00 1.44 12.45
CA ALA A 98 -0.79 0.95 11.78
C ALA A 98 -0.98 0.59 10.29
N CYS A 99 -2.21 0.67 9.77
CA CYS A 99 -2.51 0.49 8.34
C CYS A 99 -2.83 1.84 7.70
N PHE A 100 -2.05 2.29 6.71
CA PHE A 100 -2.32 3.56 6.03
C PHE A 100 -3.23 3.36 4.81
N ARG A 101 -4.32 4.13 4.71
CA ARG A 101 -5.21 4.08 3.56
C ARG A 101 -4.58 4.79 2.37
N GLN A 102 -4.16 4.03 1.37
CA GLN A 102 -3.74 4.57 0.09
C GLN A 102 -4.94 4.77 -0.84
N ILE A 103 -5.01 5.93 -1.48
CA ILE A 103 -5.96 6.24 -2.55
C ILE A 103 -5.15 6.56 -3.80
N GLU A 104 -5.42 5.84 -4.88
CA GLU A 104 -4.81 6.10 -6.18
C GLU A 104 -5.65 7.12 -6.95
N PHE A 105 -4.98 8.12 -7.53
CA PHE A 105 -5.64 9.22 -8.22
C PHE A 105 -5.24 9.26 -9.69
N ALA A 106 -6.19 9.67 -10.53
CA ALA A 106 -5.94 10.13 -11.89
C ALA A 106 -6.31 11.60 -11.99
N GLY A 107 -5.49 12.39 -12.72
CA GLY A 107 -5.67 13.83 -12.84
C GLY A 107 -5.40 14.30 -14.26
N ILE A 108 -6.12 15.35 -14.68
CA ILE A 108 -5.94 15.99 -15.98
C ILE A 108 -4.87 17.07 -15.85
N LEU A 109 -3.80 16.95 -16.64
CA LEU A 109 -2.70 17.91 -16.62
C LEU A 109 -3.13 19.28 -17.14
N THR A 110 -2.78 20.34 -16.40
CA THR A 110 -2.97 21.72 -16.86
C THR A 110 -2.22 21.95 -18.17
N GLY A 111 -2.91 22.54 -19.15
CA GLY A 111 -2.33 22.84 -20.46
C GLY A 111 -2.49 21.75 -21.52
N THR A 112 -3.25 20.68 -21.25
CA THR A 112 -3.62 19.72 -22.30
C THR A 112 -4.52 20.38 -23.37
N ASP A 113 -4.22 20.11 -24.64
CA ASP A 113 -5.08 20.48 -25.77
C ASP A 113 -6.26 19.49 -25.95
N GLN A 114 -6.23 18.34 -25.26
CA GLN A 114 -7.20 17.24 -25.37
C GLN A 114 -8.05 17.14 -24.10
N ARG A 115 -8.62 18.26 -23.65
CA ARG A 115 -9.32 18.33 -22.37
C ARG A 115 -10.58 17.46 -22.35
N ALA A 116 -11.36 17.48 -23.42
CA ALA A 116 -12.62 16.73 -23.51
C ALA A 116 -12.36 15.21 -23.48
N GLU A 117 -11.32 14.75 -24.15
CA GLU A 117 -10.91 13.35 -24.19
C GLU A 117 -10.37 12.89 -22.82
N ALA A 118 -9.60 13.74 -22.16
CA ALA A 118 -9.11 13.45 -20.81
C ALA A 118 -10.25 13.39 -19.78
N GLU A 119 -11.23 14.28 -19.87
CA GLU A 119 -12.46 14.23 -19.05
C GLU A 119 -13.25 12.95 -19.31
N ALA A 120 -13.43 12.57 -20.58
CA ALA A 120 -14.11 11.34 -20.95
C ALA A 120 -13.42 10.09 -20.38
N LEU A 121 -12.09 10.07 -20.31
CA LEU A 121 -11.32 8.99 -19.69
C LEU A 121 -11.56 8.94 -18.17
N ILE A 122 -11.53 10.08 -17.48
CA ILE A 122 -11.80 10.15 -16.03
C ILE A 122 -13.23 9.70 -15.74
N ASP A 123 -14.20 10.15 -16.54
CA ASP A 123 -15.60 9.74 -16.41
C ASP A 123 -15.77 8.22 -16.63
N PHE A 124 -15.06 7.65 -17.60
CA PHE A 124 -15.03 6.20 -17.81
C PHE A 124 -14.42 5.46 -16.62
N MET A 125 -13.29 5.93 -16.08
CA MET A 125 -12.65 5.33 -14.90
C MET A 125 -13.56 5.36 -13.67
N LEU A 126 -14.40 6.38 -13.52
CA LEU A 126 -15.39 6.49 -12.44
C LEU A 126 -16.68 5.70 -12.73
N GLY A 127 -16.86 5.26 -13.97
CA GLY A 127 -18.02 4.49 -14.44
C GLY A 127 -18.08 3.08 -13.87
N VAL A 128 -19.28 2.49 -13.91
CA VAL A 128 -19.55 1.15 -13.36
C VAL A 128 -18.65 0.08 -13.96
N GLU A 129 -18.52 0.05 -15.29
CA GLU A 129 -17.73 -0.98 -16.00
C GLU A 129 -16.27 -1.04 -15.51
N PHE A 130 -15.61 0.12 -15.41
CA PHE A 130 -14.24 0.18 -14.92
C PHE A 130 -14.15 -0.19 -13.43
N GLN A 131 -15.06 0.34 -12.61
CA GLN A 131 -15.06 0.11 -11.16
C GLN A 131 -15.43 -1.34 -10.77
N GLU A 132 -16.17 -2.08 -11.61
CA GLU A 132 -16.48 -3.50 -11.42
C GLU A 132 -15.30 -4.42 -11.73
N ASP A 133 -14.47 -4.07 -12.71
CA ASP A 133 -13.32 -4.88 -13.11
C ASP A 133 -12.10 -4.67 -12.20
N LEU A 134 -11.97 -3.49 -11.59
CA LEU A 134 -10.85 -3.11 -10.70
C LEU A 134 -10.46 -4.18 -9.66
N PRO A 135 -11.38 -4.74 -8.85
CA PRO A 135 -10.99 -5.68 -7.80
C PRO A 135 -10.35 -6.96 -8.33
N LEU A 136 -10.73 -7.46 -9.52
CA LEU A 136 -10.21 -8.72 -10.06
C LEU A 136 -9.06 -8.51 -11.06
N GLN A 137 -8.83 -7.29 -11.54
CA GLN A 137 -7.66 -6.96 -12.37
C GLN A 137 -6.49 -6.40 -11.55
N MET A 138 -6.77 -5.52 -10.59
CA MET A 138 -5.76 -4.76 -9.86
C MET A 138 -5.71 -5.10 -8.37
N PHE A 139 -6.65 -5.90 -7.87
CA PHE A 139 -6.72 -6.31 -6.47
C PHE A 139 -6.79 -5.13 -5.48
N VAL A 140 -7.52 -4.08 -5.86
CA VAL A 140 -7.81 -2.90 -5.03
C VAL A 140 -9.31 -2.74 -4.80
N PHE A 141 -9.66 -2.03 -3.73
CA PHE A 141 -11.05 -1.63 -3.51
C PHE A 141 -11.45 -0.52 -4.48
N ARG A 142 -12.66 -0.62 -5.02
CA ARG A 142 -13.28 0.43 -5.83
C ARG A 142 -13.54 1.71 -5.04
N SER A 143 -13.68 2.81 -5.77
CA SER A 143 -14.05 4.12 -5.23
C SER A 143 -15.56 4.30 -5.03
N THR A 144 -16.39 3.52 -5.73
CA THR A 144 -17.86 3.62 -5.72
C THR A 144 -18.50 2.57 -4.79
N PRO A 145 -19.16 2.97 -3.68
CA PRO A 145 -19.60 2.03 -2.65
C PRO A 145 -20.90 1.25 -2.97
N THR A 146 -21.61 1.58 -4.06
CA THR A 146 -22.97 1.07 -4.35
C THR A 146 -23.03 -0.31 -4.99
N LEU A 147 -21.89 -0.86 -5.41
CA LEU A 147 -21.82 -2.17 -6.08
C LEU A 147 -21.57 -3.28 -5.04
N SER A 148 -21.77 -4.56 -5.35
CA SER A 148 -21.38 -5.68 -4.45
C SER A 148 -19.92 -6.05 -4.68
N ALA A 149 -19.15 -6.33 -3.63
CA ALA A 149 -17.76 -6.80 -3.80
C ALA A 149 -17.76 -8.23 -4.37
N PRO A 150 -16.76 -8.64 -5.17
CA PRO A 150 -16.59 -10.04 -5.55
C PRO A 150 -16.47 -10.94 -4.32
N ASP A 151 -16.93 -12.19 -4.41
CA ASP A 151 -16.96 -13.13 -3.28
C ASP A 151 -15.58 -13.31 -2.64
N VAL A 152 -14.53 -13.42 -3.46
CA VAL A 152 -13.14 -13.57 -2.99
C VAL A 152 -12.64 -12.36 -2.17
N PHE A 153 -13.13 -11.16 -2.47
CA PHE A 153 -12.85 -9.97 -1.65
C PHE A 153 -13.64 -10.00 -0.35
N ALA A 154 -14.92 -10.37 -0.42
CA ALA A 154 -15.78 -10.44 0.77
C ALA A 154 -15.28 -11.48 1.79
N GLU A 155 -14.64 -12.56 1.31
CA GLU A 155 -14.14 -13.64 2.14
C GLU A 155 -12.70 -13.41 2.65
N TYR A 156 -11.80 -12.90 1.80
CA TYR A 156 -10.37 -12.88 2.10
C TYR A 156 -9.73 -11.49 2.23
N ALA A 157 -10.41 -10.41 1.81
CA ALA A 157 -9.88 -9.07 2.01
C ALA A 157 -10.13 -8.60 3.45
N VAL A 158 -9.17 -7.89 4.02
CA VAL A 158 -9.29 -7.32 5.37
C VAL A 158 -9.48 -5.81 5.27
N ILE A 159 -10.47 -5.27 5.99
CA ILE A 159 -10.70 -3.83 6.10
C ILE A 159 -10.30 -3.40 7.52
N PRO A 160 -9.19 -2.67 7.71
CA PRO A 160 -8.80 -2.16 9.01
C PRO A 160 -9.87 -1.23 9.60
N GLU A 161 -10.28 -1.45 10.85
CA GLU A 161 -11.30 -0.63 11.53
C GLU A 161 -10.76 0.77 11.88
N HIS A 162 -9.50 0.83 12.28
CA HIS A 162 -8.81 2.05 12.72
C HIS A 162 -7.53 2.27 11.90
N PRO A 163 -7.63 2.71 10.63
CA PRO A 163 -6.45 2.99 9.82
C PRO A 163 -5.69 4.21 10.35
N ALA A 164 -4.36 4.19 10.17
CA ALA A 164 -3.50 5.34 10.34
C ALA A 164 -3.93 6.49 9.41
N SER A 165 -3.83 7.73 9.87
CA SER A 165 -4.11 8.91 9.04
C SER A 165 -3.19 10.07 9.38
N ILE A 166 -2.81 10.82 8.35
CA ILE A 166 -2.09 12.10 8.46
C ILE A 166 -2.81 13.07 7.50
N ALA A 167 -3.00 14.31 7.93
CA ALA A 167 -3.61 15.33 7.07
C ALA A 167 -2.78 15.55 5.80
N PRO A 168 -3.39 15.61 4.60
CA PRO A 168 -2.66 15.78 3.34
C PRO A 168 -1.72 16.99 3.32
N GLU A 169 -2.09 18.08 3.95
CA GLU A 169 -1.28 19.30 4.04
C GLU A 169 0.01 19.08 4.83
N VAL A 170 -0.05 18.26 5.88
CA VAL A 170 1.13 17.89 6.68
C VAL A 170 2.03 16.95 5.88
N ILE A 171 1.45 16.02 5.12
CA ILE A 171 2.23 15.15 4.22
C ILE A 171 2.96 16.01 3.18
N GLU A 172 2.26 16.94 2.53
CA GLU A 172 2.88 17.81 1.52
C GLU A 172 4.03 18.64 2.10
N GLU A 173 3.86 19.19 3.31
CA GLU A 173 4.89 19.99 3.98
C GLU A 173 6.11 19.15 4.38
N LYS A 174 5.91 17.92 4.87
CA LYS A 174 6.96 17.16 5.58
C LYS A 174 7.50 15.94 4.85
N ARG A 175 6.86 15.49 3.76
CA ARG A 175 7.23 14.24 3.05
C ARG A 175 8.70 14.18 2.68
N GLU A 176 9.25 15.26 2.12
CA GLU A 176 10.65 15.28 1.68
C GLU A 176 11.62 15.12 2.86
N GLU A 177 11.36 15.82 3.97
CA GLU A 177 12.14 15.69 5.21
C GLU A 177 12.07 14.26 5.76
N TRP A 178 10.86 13.69 5.85
CA TRP A 178 10.65 12.33 6.36
C TRP A 178 11.37 11.28 5.52
N ILE A 179 11.29 11.35 4.19
CA ILE A 179 12.00 10.43 3.29
C ILE A 179 13.52 10.58 3.44
N GLN A 180 14.02 11.81 3.57
CA GLN A 180 15.46 12.04 3.77
C GLN A 180 15.94 11.42 5.09
N ARG A 181 15.24 11.68 6.19
CA ARG A 181 15.59 11.15 7.52
C ARG A 181 15.49 9.63 7.58
N TRP A 182 14.49 9.06 6.93
CA TRP A 182 14.38 7.60 6.74
C TRP A 182 15.60 7.06 5.98
N THR A 183 15.97 7.70 4.86
CA THR A 183 17.13 7.29 4.04
C THR A 183 18.42 7.32 4.85
N GLU A 184 18.62 8.36 5.67
CA GLU A 184 19.79 8.48 6.55
C GLU A 184 19.81 7.46 7.67
N THR A 185 18.65 6.95 8.09
CA THR A 185 18.53 6.00 9.20
C THR A 185 18.63 4.54 8.75
N VAL A 186 18.10 4.23 7.56
CA VAL A 186 17.94 2.85 7.08
C VAL A 186 18.99 2.47 6.02
N LEU A 187 19.43 3.42 5.20
CA LEU A 187 20.31 3.14 4.05
C LEU A 187 21.76 3.63 4.23
N ARG A 188 22.09 4.29 5.34
CA ARG A 188 23.42 4.84 5.62
C ARG A 188 23.94 4.38 6.96
#